data_AF-A0AAU9JGD0-F1
#
_entry.id   AF-A0AAU9JGD0-F1
#
_cell.length_a   1.000
_cell.length_b   1.000
_cell.length_c   1.000
_cell.angle_alpha   90.00
_cell.angle_beta   90.00
_cell.angle_gamma   90.00
#
_symmetry.space_group_name_H-M   'P 1'
#
loop_
_entity.id
_entity.type
_entity.pdbx_description
1 polymer ?
#
loop_
_entity_poly.entity_id
_entity_poly.type
_entity_poly.pdbx_seq_one_letter_code
_entity_poly.pdbx_strand_id
1 'polypeptide(L)'
;MRGITYFRIFKNTRYMVNLITQVIKDITSFLILLFYSTLAFAFIFLVMDKEDPKLIDYIKISYRLDLGDFDPTDFTSMQWVCLFLATMINMIIMLNLLISIMGDTFGKVQENAEIADRKELLGMIIEIEALMFWKKKCTERSYFQALTAEESEEIEKNMNTRVTVIKKNIKRYHLETIKRLDILEGMLTKMQTKSEGEKKEYKDEKHSNKESGEESGEESGEED
;
A
#
# COMPACT_ATOMS: atom_id res chain seq x y z
N MET A 1 -2.60 29.00 -16.43
CA MET A 1 -1.53 27.98 -16.52
C MET A 1 -1.11 27.72 -17.98
N ARG A 2 -0.69 28.72 -18.78
CA ARG A 2 -0.16 28.48 -20.15
C ARG A 2 1.37 28.33 -20.17
N GLY A 3 2.07 28.94 -19.21
CA GLY A 3 3.53 28.81 -19.08
C GLY A 3 3.99 27.38 -18.74
N ILE A 4 3.21 26.65 -17.93
CA ILE A 4 3.52 25.28 -17.51
C ILE A 4 3.49 24.30 -18.71
N THR A 5 2.71 24.61 -19.75
CA THR A 5 2.62 23.79 -20.95
C THR A 5 3.94 23.69 -21.71
N TYR A 6 4.77 24.74 -21.71
CA TYR A 6 6.09 24.71 -22.37
C TYR A 6 7.06 23.72 -21.70
N PHE A 7 6.94 23.52 -20.38
CA PHE A 7 7.74 22.53 -19.65
C PHE A 7 7.33 21.08 -19.98
N ARG A 8 6.25 20.85 -20.73
CA ARG A 8 5.90 19.49 -21.20
C ARG A 8 6.82 19.01 -22.32
N ILE A 9 7.59 19.89 -22.97
CA ILE A 9 8.47 19.50 -24.08
C ILE A 9 9.62 18.60 -23.59
N PHE A 10 10.27 18.92 -22.48
CA PHE A 10 11.38 18.12 -21.95
C PHE A 10 10.89 16.95 -21.09
N LYS A 11 11.47 15.75 -21.30
CA LYS A 11 11.08 14.50 -20.62
C LYS A 11 11.10 14.64 -19.09
N ASN A 12 12.18 15.22 -18.52
CA ASN A 12 12.34 15.33 -17.07
C ASN A 12 11.36 16.33 -16.43
N THR A 13 11.11 17.47 -17.09
CA THR A 13 10.17 18.48 -16.57
C THR A 13 8.72 18.07 -16.78
N ARG A 14 8.39 17.29 -17.81
CA ARG A 14 7.05 16.77 -18.05
C ARG A 14 6.55 15.90 -16.89
N TYR A 15 7.42 15.04 -16.37
CA TYR A 15 7.12 14.25 -15.17
C TYR A 15 6.77 15.15 -13.98
N MET A 16 7.60 16.17 -13.70
CA MET A 16 7.36 17.11 -12.60
C MET A 16 6.04 17.87 -12.78
N VAL A 17 5.72 18.30 -14.00
CA VAL A 17 4.45 18.99 -14.29
C VAL A 17 3.24 18.10 -14.02
N ASN A 18 3.31 16.84 -14.43
CA ASN A 18 2.23 15.87 -14.18
C ASN A 18 2.08 15.60 -12.69
N LEU A 19 3.19 15.45 -11.97
CA LEU A 19 3.20 15.28 -10.51
C LEU A 19 2.56 16.48 -9.81
N ILE A 20 3.01 17.72 -10.09
CA ILE A 20 2.46 18.94 -9.51
C ILE A 20 0.97 19.07 -9.82
N THR A 21 0.56 18.79 -11.06
CA THR A 21 -0.86 18.88 -11.45
C THR A 21 -1.72 17.90 -10.68
N GLN A 22 -1.24 16.68 -10.46
CA GLN A 22 -1.96 15.67 -9.69
C GLN A 22 -2.00 16.05 -8.20
N VAL A 23 -0.88 16.48 -7.65
CA VAL A 23 -0.77 16.95 -6.25
C VAL A 23 -1.72 18.11 -5.98
N ILE A 24 -1.82 19.09 -6.88
CA ILE A 24 -2.77 20.22 -6.73
C ILE A 24 -4.23 19.72 -6.66
N LYS A 25 -4.59 18.71 -7.47
CA LYS A 25 -5.94 18.13 -7.44
C LYS A 25 -6.18 17.40 -6.11
N ASP A 26 -5.23 16.60 -5.66
CA ASP A 26 -5.39 15.75 -4.48
C ASP A 26 -5.33 16.58 -3.16
N ILE A 27 -4.56 17.67 -3.13
CA ILE A 27 -4.50 18.63 -2.02
C ILE A 27 -5.81 19.43 -1.86
N THR A 28 -6.68 19.49 -2.87
CA THR A 28 -7.93 20.26 -2.78
C THR A 28 -8.82 19.77 -1.63
N SER A 29 -8.89 18.45 -1.41
CA SER A 29 -9.64 17.88 -0.27
C SER A 29 -9.05 18.30 1.08
N PHE A 30 -7.72 18.39 1.18
CA PHE A 30 -7.02 18.91 2.36
C PHE A 30 -7.32 20.40 2.58
N LEU A 31 -7.30 21.22 1.51
CA LEU A 31 -7.58 22.65 1.62
C LEU A 31 -8.98 22.95 2.14
N ILE A 32 -9.97 22.11 1.81
CA ILE A 32 -11.33 22.25 2.36
C ILE A 32 -11.34 22.04 3.88
N LEU A 33 -10.62 21.02 4.37
CA LEU A 33 -10.50 20.77 5.81
C LEU A 33 -9.74 21.88 6.53
N LEU A 34 -8.64 22.36 5.93
CA LEU A 34 -7.87 23.49 6.44
C LEU A 34 -8.77 24.74 6.53
N PHE A 35 -9.48 25.07 5.46
CA PHE A 35 -10.39 26.22 5.44
C PHE A 35 -11.51 26.11 6.49
N TYR A 36 -12.05 24.91 6.70
CA TYR A 36 -13.03 24.65 7.75
C TYR A 36 -12.45 24.89 9.15
N SER A 37 -11.24 24.40 9.43
CA SER A 37 -10.57 24.64 10.72
C SER A 37 -10.21 26.12 10.91
N THR A 38 -9.72 26.80 9.87
CA THR A 38 -9.39 28.24 9.93
C THR A 38 -10.63 29.05 10.31
N LEU A 39 -11.79 28.77 9.70
CA LEU A 39 -13.05 29.44 10.04
C LEU A 39 -13.49 29.12 11.47
N ALA A 40 -13.41 27.86 11.89
CA ALA A 40 -13.79 27.45 13.24
C ALA A 40 -12.97 28.21 14.31
N PHE A 41 -11.64 28.29 14.15
CA PHE A 41 -10.79 29.04 15.07
C PHE A 41 -11.03 30.54 14.99
N ALA A 42 -11.29 31.09 13.80
CA ALA A 42 -11.63 32.51 13.65
C ALA A 42 -12.89 32.88 14.44
N PHE A 43 -13.92 32.03 14.42
CA PHE A 43 -15.13 32.23 15.23
C PHE A 43 -14.88 32.07 16.72
N ILE A 44 -14.03 31.12 17.14
CA ILE A 44 -13.68 30.96 18.55
C ILE A 44 -12.95 32.21 19.06
N PHE A 45 -11.97 32.73 18.32
CA PHE A 45 -11.26 33.96 18.69
C PHE A 45 -12.19 35.18 18.69
N LEU A 46 -13.12 35.28 17.75
CA LEU A 46 -14.14 36.34 17.71
C LEU A 46 -15.01 36.37 18.98
N VAL A 47 -15.43 35.21 19.48
CA VAL A 47 -16.30 35.10 20.68
C VAL A 47 -15.52 35.37 21.98
N MET A 48 -14.23 35.05 21.99
CA MET A 48 -13.38 35.23 23.16
C MET A 48 -12.94 36.69 23.35
N ASP A 49 -12.92 37.46 22.27
CA ASP A 49 -12.62 38.88 22.31
C ASP A 49 -13.87 39.70 22.64
N LYS A 50 -13.69 40.77 23.41
CA LYS A 50 -14.80 41.61 23.92
C LYS A 50 -14.89 42.97 23.24
N GLU A 51 -13.93 43.31 22.38
CA GLU A 51 -13.97 44.51 21.56
C GLU A 51 -14.88 44.32 20.34
N ASP A 52 -15.26 45.39 19.63
CA ASP A 52 -16.09 45.37 18.41
C ASP A 52 -15.24 45.02 17.18
N PRO A 53 -15.17 43.76 16.72
CA PRO A 53 -14.03 43.40 15.92
C PRO A 53 -14.46 42.84 14.56
N LYS A 54 -13.67 43.14 13.52
CA LYS A 54 -14.00 42.73 12.16
C LYS A 54 -13.67 41.24 12.02
N LEU A 55 -14.66 40.44 11.61
CA LEU A 55 -14.48 39.01 11.30
C LEU A 55 -13.25 38.73 10.42
N ILE A 56 -12.99 39.63 9.46
CA ILE A 56 -11.87 39.50 8.52
C ILE A 56 -10.50 39.48 9.22
N ASP A 57 -10.36 40.17 10.35
CA ASP A 57 -9.07 40.27 11.06
C ASP A 57 -8.78 38.98 11.85
N TYR A 58 -9.79 38.34 12.44
CA TYR A 58 -9.61 37.00 13.05
C TYR A 58 -9.42 35.90 12.03
N ILE A 59 -10.01 36.01 10.83
CA ILE A 59 -9.70 35.08 9.73
C ILE A 59 -8.21 35.20 9.36
N LYS A 60 -7.65 36.42 9.30
CA LYS A 60 -6.20 36.60 9.06
C LYS A 60 -5.37 36.02 10.20
N ILE A 61 -5.74 36.25 11.46
CA ILE A 61 -5.03 35.70 12.62
C ILE A 61 -5.05 34.17 12.57
N SER A 62 -6.21 33.57 12.30
CA SER A 62 -6.36 32.11 12.21
C SER A 62 -5.59 31.53 11.03
N TYR A 63 -5.56 32.22 9.90
CA TYR A 63 -4.74 31.82 8.75
C TYR A 63 -3.22 31.90 9.05
N ARG A 64 -2.76 32.96 9.72
CA ARG A 64 -1.35 33.06 10.13
C ARG A 64 -1.00 31.99 11.16
N LEU A 65 -1.92 31.68 12.07
CA LEU A 65 -1.79 30.57 13.02
C LEU A 65 -1.64 29.22 12.31
N ASP A 66 -2.40 28.99 11.23
CA ASP A 66 -2.27 27.78 10.41
C ASP A 66 -0.90 27.67 9.72
N LEU A 67 -0.25 28.81 9.41
CA LEU A 67 1.12 28.86 8.89
C LEU A 67 2.19 28.80 10.00
N GLY A 68 1.80 28.78 11.28
CA GLY A 68 2.70 28.82 12.43
C GLY A 68 3.28 30.21 12.72
N ASP A 69 2.73 31.26 12.13
CA ASP A 69 3.13 32.65 12.32
C ASP A 69 2.14 33.34 13.27
N PHE A 70 2.48 33.45 14.56
CA PHE A 70 1.63 34.14 15.53
C PHE A 70 2.49 34.90 16.55
N ASP A 71 1.98 36.05 17.00
CA ASP A 71 2.65 36.85 18.04
C ASP A 71 2.11 36.44 19.43
N PRO A 72 2.95 35.89 20.32
CA PRO A 72 2.50 35.43 21.64
C PRO A 72 2.14 36.57 22.61
N THR A 73 2.44 37.82 22.27
CA THR A 73 2.29 38.97 23.19
C THR A 73 0.86 39.50 23.31
N ASP A 74 -0.02 39.18 22.35
CA ASP A 74 -1.37 39.74 22.26
C ASP A 74 -2.48 38.87 22.87
N PHE A 75 -2.15 37.70 23.44
CA PHE A 75 -3.15 36.72 23.87
C PHE A 75 -3.36 36.64 25.38
N THR A 76 -4.63 36.63 25.80
CA THR A 76 -5.03 36.32 27.19
C THR A 76 -4.81 34.85 27.54
N SER A 77 -4.79 34.51 28.84
CA SER A 77 -4.53 33.14 29.32
C SER A 77 -5.48 32.10 28.73
N MET A 78 -6.75 32.45 28.48
CA MET A 78 -7.73 31.54 27.89
C MET A 78 -7.51 31.37 26.38
N GLN A 79 -7.16 32.45 25.67
CA GLN A 79 -6.82 32.40 24.24
C GLN A 79 -5.55 31.57 24.00
N TRP A 80 -4.61 31.60 24.95
CA TRP A 80 -3.38 30.79 24.90
C TRP A 80 -3.66 29.28 24.87
N VAL A 81 -4.64 28.81 25.66
CA VAL A 81 -5.06 27.39 25.65
C VAL A 81 -5.69 27.03 24.31
N CYS A 82 -6.51 27.93 23.75
CA CYS A 82 -7.14 27.73 22.45
C CYS A 82 -6.10 27.69 21.32
N LEU A 83 -5.09 28.56 21.38
CA LEU A 83 -3.97 28.61 20.45
C LEU A 83 -3.11 27.33 20.51
N PHE A 84 -2.85 26.81 21.71
CA PHE A 84 -2.16 25.53 21.87
C PHE A 84 -2.96 24.37 21.23
N LEU A 85 -4.28 24.34 21.43
CA LEU A 85 -5.13 23.31 20.82
C LEU A 85 -5.20 23.45 19.30
N ALA A 86 -5.30 24.69 18.80
CA ALA A 86 -5.33 25.00 17.37
C ALA A 86 -4.03 24.59 16.67
N THR A 87 -2.87 24.89 17.25
CA THR A 87 -1.57 24.48 16.70
C THR A 87 -1.39 22.95 16.70
N MET A 88 -1.85 22.25 17.75
CA MET A 88 -1.84 20.79 17.80
C MET A 88 -2.72 20.17 16.71
N ILE A 89 -3.97 20.64 16.59
CA ILE A 89 -4.91 20.17 15.55
C ILE A 89 -4.35 20.48 14.17
N ASN A 90 -3.81 21.68 13.95
CA ASN A 90 -3.22 22.08 12.69
C ASN A 90 -1.98 21.23 12.34
N MET A 91 -1.10 20.92 13.30
CA MET A 91 0.01 19.98 13.08
C MET A 91 -0.49 18.59 12.67
N ILE A 92 -1.53 18.08 13.33
CA ILE A 92 -2.12 16.77 13.02
C ILE A 92 -2.73 16.77 11.62
N ILE A 93 -3.49 17.80 11.26
CA ILE A 93 -4.14 17.93 9.95
C ILE A 93 -3.08 18.15 8.86
N MET A 94 -2.16 19.10 9.05
CA MET A 94 -1.13 19.44 8.06
C MET A 94 -0.12 18.32 7.86
N LEU A 95 0.47 17.75 8.90
CA LEU A 95 1.53 16.76 8.71
C LEU A 95 0.96 15.40 8.35
N ASN A 96 -0.01 14.89 9.12
CA ASN A 96 -0.43 13.50 8.93
C ASN A 96 -1.30 13.32 7.69
N LEU A 97 -2.21 14.25 7.40
CA LEU A 97 -3.09 14.13 6.24
C LEU A 97 -2.36 14.46 4.93
N LEU A 98 -1.58 15.55 4.90
CA LEU A 98 -0.89 15.98 3.69
C LEU A 98 0.18 14.97 3.26
N ILE A 99 0.97 14.44 4.20
CA ILE A 99 2.01 13.45 3.89
C ILE A 99 1.37 12.16 3.37
N SER A 100 0.25 11.73 3.96
CA SER A 100 -0.48 10.56 3.48
C SER A 100 -1.00 10.77 2.05
N ILE A 101 -1.63 11.90 1.77
CA ILE A 101 -2.15 12.23 0.43
C ILE A 101 -1.01 12.32 -0.58
N MET A 102 0.07 13.05 -0.25
CA MET A 102 1.25 13.19 -1.11
C MET A 102 1.91 11.84 -1.40
N GLY A 103 2.00 10.95 -0.40
CA GLY A 103 2.54 9.60 -0.56
C GLY A 103 1.72 8.78 -1.55
N ASP A 104 0.39 8.77 -1.40
CA ASP A 104 -0.51 8.06 -2.30
C ASP A 104 -0.48 8.63 -3.72
N THR A 105 -0.49 9.96 -3.86
CA THR A 105 -0.38 10.65 -5.15
C THR A 105 0.94 10.33 -5.83
N PHE A 106 2.05 10.40 -5.09
CA PHE A 106 3.37 10.10 -5.62
C PHE A 106 3.45 8.66 -6.14
N GLY A 107 2.93 7.68 -5.38
CA GLY A 107 2.84 6.28 -5.83
C GLY A 107 2.03 6.12 -7.11
N LYS A 108 0.83 6.72 -7.17
CA LYS A 108 -0.05 6.66 -8.36
C LYS A 108 0.56 7.33 -9.59
N VAL A 109 1.21 8.48 -9.42
CA VAL A 109 1.87 9.18 -10.52
C VAL A 109 3.09 8.41 -11.00
N GLN A 110 3.86 7.81 -10.09
CA GLN A 110 5.04 7.02 -10.45
C GLN A 110 4.66 5.74 -11.22
N GLU A 111 3.60 5.05 -10.82
CA GLU A 111 3.08 3.88 -11.54
C GLU A 111 2.61 4.25 -12.96
N ASN A 112 1.92 5.39 -13.10
CA ASN A 112 1.36 5.83 -14.37
C ASN A 112 2.28 6.77 -15.16
N ALA A 113 3.52 6.99 -14.70
CA ALA A 113 4.41 8.01 -15.23
C ALA A 113 4.72 7.77 -16.71
N GLU A 114 5.08 6.54 -17.06
CA GLU A 114 5.46 6.16 -18.41
C GLU A 114 4.26 6.26 -19.38
N ILE A 115 3.10 5.80 -18.95
CA ILE A 115 1.85 5.84 -19.74
C ILE A 115 1.44 7.30 -19.98
N ALA A 116 1.47 8.13 -18.93
CA ALA A 116 1.14 9.54 -19.01
C ALA A 116 2.15 10.30 -19.89
N ASP A 117 3.44 9.96 -19.80
CA ASP A 117 4.51 10.55 -20.62
C ASP A 117 4.31 10.25 -22.11
N ARG A 118 4.06 8.97 -22.46
CA ARG A 118 3.78 8.56 -23.84
C ARG A 118 2.51 9.22 -24.39
N LYS A 119 1.44 9.28 -23.58
CA LYS A 119 0.17 9.92 -23.97
C LYS A 119 0.35 11.42 -24.24
N GLU A 120 1.14 12.10 -23.41
CA GLU A 120 1.44 13.51 -23.58
C GLU A 120 2.31 13.78 -24.82
N LEU A 121 3.31 12.92 -25.07
CA LEU A 121 4.12 12.99 -26.28
C LEU A 121 3.27 12.81 -27.55
N LEU A 122 2.38 11.81 -27.56
CA LEU A 122 1.46 11.57 -28.68
C LEU A 122 0.52 12.76 -28.90
N GLY A 123 0.01 13.36 -27.82
CA GLY A 123 -0.79 14.59 -27.90
C GLY A 123 -0.05 15.71 -28.60
N MET A 124 1.20 15.97 -28.20
CA MET A 124 2.03 16.99 -28.84
C MET A 124 2.33 16.68 -30.32
N ILE A 125 2.56 15.40 -30.68
CA ILE A 125 2.77 14.99 -32.07
C ILE A 125 1.52 15.28 -32.91
N ILE A 126 0.33 14.93 -32.42
CA ILE A 126 -0.95 15.17 -33.11
C ILE A 126 -1.21 16.68 -33.27
N GLU A 127 -0.92 17.48 -32.24
CA GLU A 127 -1.05 18.94 -32.32
C GLU A 127 -0.15 19.51 -33.41
N ILE A 128 1.10 19.05 -33.50
CA ILE A 128 2.04 19.45 -34.56
C ILE A 128 1.56 18.97 -35.94
N GLU A 129 1.10 17.73 -36.06
CA GLU A 129 0.57 17.18 -37.32
C GLU A 129 -0.63 18.00 -37.83
N ALA A 130 -1.53 18.39 -36.93
CA ALA A 130 -2.66 19.25 -37.26
C ALA A 130 -2.23 20.64 -37.76
N LEU A 131 -1.12 21.17 -37.24
CA LEU A 131 -0.51 22.43 -37.69
C LEU A 131 0.24 22.28 -39.03
N MET A 132 0.65 21.07 -39.43
CA MET A 132 1.32 20.82 -40.71
C MET A 132 0.32 20.69 -41.89
N PHE A 133 -0.54 21.71 -42.08
CA PHE A 133 -1.56 21.70 -43.13
C PHE A 133 -1.02 21.56 -44.57
N TRP A 134 0.27 21.86 -44.78
CA TRP A 134 0.96 21.79 -46.08
C TRP A 134 1.41 20.38 -46.48
N LYS A 135 1.44 19.41 -45.55
CA LYS A 135 1.92 18.04 -45.80
C LYS A 135 0.83 16.96 -45.78
N LYS A 136 -0.45 17.34 -45.80
CA LYS A 136 -1.61 16.43 -45.74
C LYS A 136 -1.68 15.31 -46.82
N LYS A 137 -0.92 15.42 -47.92
CA LYS A 137 -0.93 14.44 -49.04
C LYS A 137 0.19 13.38 -48.99
N CYS A 138 1.13 13.45 -48.05
CA CYS A 138 2.15 12.41 -47.90
C CYS A 138 1.60 11.26 -47.03
N THR A 139 0.85 10.35 -47.64
CA THR A 139 0.26 9.17 -46.97
C THR A 139 1.12 7.91 -47.09
N GLU A 140 2.35 8.04 -47.60
CA GLU A 140 3.27 6.91 -47.71
C GLU A 140 3.80 6.51 -46.33
N ARG A 141 3.48 5.27 -45.93
CA ARG A 141 3.97 4.69 -44.68
C ARG A 141 5.48 4.49 -44.80
N SER A 142 6.24 5.30 -44.10
CA SER A 142 7.68 5.09 -43.91
C SER A 142 7.93 4.49 -42.54
N TYR A 143 8.78 3.47 -42.48
CA TYR A 143 9.21 2.87 -41.22
C TYR A 143 10.43 3.63 -40.70
N PHE A 144 10.36 4.12 -39.46
CA PHE A 144 11.51 4.68 -38.77
C PHE A 144 11.98 3.66 -37.74
N GLN A 145 13.13 3.02 -38.01
CA GLN A 145 13.71 2.04 -37.10
C GLN A 145 14.67 2.77 -36.16
N ALA A 146 14.16 3.16 -35.00
CA ALA A 146 14.96 3.73 -33.92
C ALA A 146 15.61 2.59 -33.13
N LEU A 147 16.91 2.38 -33.31
CA LEU A 147 17.69 1.57 -32.38
C LEU A 147 17.86 2.38 -31.09
N THR A 148 17.04 2.09 -30.10
CA THR A 148 17.19 2.67 -28.77
C THR A 148 17.94 1.63 -27.96
N ALA A 149 19.11 1.98 -27.41
CA ALA A 149 19.72 1.15 -26.37
C ALA A 149 18.77 1.19 -25.18
N GLU A 150 17.93 0.17 -25.05
CA GLU A 150 17.07 -0.02 -23.89
C GLU A 150 18.01 -0.04 -22.68
N GLU A 151 17.91 0.96 -21.81
CA GLU A 151 18.83 1.15 -20.69
C GLU A 151 18.87 -0.16 -19.87
N SER A 152 20.04 -0.80 -19.85
CA SER A 152 20.30 -2.08 -19.16
C SER A 152 19.75 -2.12 -17.73
N GLU A 153 19.64 -0.97 -17.07
CA GLU A 153 19.12 -0.83 -15.71
C GLU A 153 17.64 -1.21 -15.58
N GLU A 154 16.79 -0.93 -16.57
CA GLU A 154 15.34 -1.18 -16.48
C GLU A 154 15.04 -2.68 -16.62
N ILE A 155 15.77 -3.37 -17.50
CA ILE A 155 15.74 -4.84 -17.65
C ILE A 155 16.24 -5.50 -16.36
N GLU A 156 17.36 -5.02 -15.80
CA GLU A 156 17.97 -5.59 -14.59
C GLU A 156 17.05 -5.41 -13.37
N LYS A 157 16.39 -4.25 -13.25
CA LYS A 157 15.42 -3.97 -12.17
C LYS A 157 14.18 -4.86 -12.30
N ASN A 158 13.65 -5.06 -13.51
CA ASN A 158 12.54 -5.98 -13.75
C ASN A 158 12.93 -7.44 -13.47
N MET A 159 14.14 -7.85 -13.86
CA MET A 159 14.66 -9.18 -13.55
C MET A 159 14.81 -9.39 -12.04
N ASN A 160 15.37 -8.44 -11.31
CA ASN A 160 15.53 -8.53 -9.86
C ASN A 160 14.19 -8.62 -9.13
N THR A 161 13.17 -7.88 -9.58
CA THR A 161 11.81 -8.00 -9.06
C THR A 161 11.23 -9.40 -9.29
N ARG A 162 11.37 -9.95 -10.50
CA ARG A 162 10.91 -11.31 -10.83
C ARG A 162 11.65 -12.38 -10.02
N VAL A 163 12.97 -12.27 -9.88
CA VAL A 163 13.79 -13.19 -9.08
C VAL A 163 13.38 -13.15 -7.60
N THR A 164 13.03 -11.99 -7.07
CA THR A 164 12.57 -11.85 -5.68
C THR A 164 11.23 -12.53 -5.45
N VAL A 165 10.29 -12.41 -6.39
CA VAL A 165 8.99 -13.12 -6.34
C VAL A 165 9.20 -14.64 -6.40
N ILE A 166 10.08 -15.13 -7.27
CA ILE A 166 10.41 -16.56 -7.38
C ILE A 166 11.02 -17.07 -6.07
N LYS A 167 11.98 -16.35 -5.47
CA LYS A 167 12.56 -16.71 -4.16
C LYS A 167 11.49 -16.83 -3.07
N LYS A 168 10.50 -15.93 -3.06
CA LYS A 168 9.38 -15.97 -2.10
C LYS A 168 8.48 -17.19 -2.32
N ASN A 169 8.21 -17.55 -3.57
CA ASN A 169 7.41 -18.74 -3.91
C ASN A 169 8.15 -20.04 -3.56
N ILE A 170 9.45 -20.14 -3.83
CA ILE A 170 10.27 -21.31 -3.45
C ILE A 170 10.25 -21.50 -1.93
N LYS A 171 10.43 -20.42 -1.15
CA LYS A 171 10.34 -20.50 0.32
C LYS A 171 8.97 -21.00 0.78
N ARG A 172 7.88 -20.55 0.14
CA ARG A 172 6.52 -21.01 0.46
C ARG A 172 6.35 -22.50 0.20
N TYR A 173 6.75 -22.98 -0.98
CA TYR A 173 6.68 -24.41 -1.30
C TYR A 173 7.53 -25.25 -0.36
N HIS A 174 8.73 -24.78 -0.01
CA HIS A 174 9.60 -25.48 0.93
C HIS A 174 8.92 -25.64 2.30
N LEU A 175 8.27 -24.58 2.79
CA LEU A 175 7.57 -24.57 4.07
C LEU A 175 6.30 -25.44 4.05
N GLU A 176 5.58 -25.50 2.93
CA GLU A 176 4.47 -26.43 2.73
C GLU A 176 4.93 -27.88 2.70
N THR A 177 6.05 -28.18 2.03
CA THR A 177 6.62 -29.53 1.99
C THR A 177 7.03 -29.99 3.38
N ILE A 178 7.69 -29.13 4.17
CA ILE A 178 8.07 -29.46 5.57
C ILE A 178 6.82 -29.76 6.41
N LYS A 179 5.77 -28.94 6.31
CA LYS A 179 4.50 -29.20 7.02
C LYS A 179 3.86 -30.52 6.62
N ARG A 180 3.89 -30.87 5.33
CA ARG A 180 3.36 -32.15 4.84
C ARG A 180 4.16 -33.34 5.36
N LEU A 181 5.49 -33.22 5.46
CA LEU A 181 6.35 -34.25 6.03
C LEU A 181 6.05 -34.47 7.51
N ASP A 182 5.90 -33.41 8.29
CA ASP A 182 5.57 -33.47 9.73
C ASP A 182 4.21 -34.14 9.98
N ILE A 183 3.20 -33.83 9.16
CA ILE A 183 1.89 -34.50 9.20
C ILE A 183 2.03 -35.99 8.86
N LEU A 184 2.85 -36.33 7.85
CA LEU A 184 3.05 -37.71 7.44
C LEU A 184 3.73 -38.52 8.54
N GLU A 185 4.77 -37.97 9.18
CA GLU A 185 5.43 -38.57 10.34
C GLU A 185 4.44 -38.81 11.48
N GLY A 186 3.62 -37.81 11.83
CA GLY A 186 2.58 -37.96 12.85
C GLY A 186 1.52 -39.02 12.51
N MET A 187 1.17 -39.21 11.23
CA MET A 187 0.29 -40.29 10.79
C MET A 187 0.98 -41.67 10.89
N LEU A 188 2.26 -41.74 10.56
CA LEU A 188 3.07 -42.96 10.63
C LEU A 188 3.22 -43.44 12.08
N THR A 189 3.47 -42.52 13.02
CA THR A 189 3.52 -42.82 14.46
C THR A 189 2.18 -43.33 14.96
N LYS A 190 1.06 -42.72 14.54
CA LYS A 190 -0.30 -43.20 14.89
C LYS A 190 -0.60 -44.59 14.31
N MET A 191 -0.11 -44.90 13.11
CA MET A 191 -0.25 -46.23 12.51
C MET A 191 0.60 -47.27 13.24
N GLN A 192 1.82 -46.92 13.66
CA GLN A 192 2.68 -47.80 14.44
C GLN A 192 2.07 -48.12 15.81
N THR A 193 1.59 -47.11 16.54
CA THR A 193 0.93 -47.32 17.85
C THR A 193 -0.37 -48.10 17.72
N LYS A 194 -1.13 -47.90 16.64
CA LYS A 194 -2.33 -48.71 16.35
C LYS A 194 -1.98 -50.17 16.05
N SER A 195 -0.93 -50.43 15.27
CA SER A 195 -0.50 -51.82 15.00
C SER A 195 0.08 -52.51 16.25
N GLU A 196 0.68 -51.75 17.17
CA GLU A 196 1.15 -52.27 18.46
C GLU A 196 0.00 -52.52 19.44
N GLY A 197 -1.05 -51.70 19.39
CA GLY A 197 -2.31 -51.92 20.11
C GLY A 197 -3.06 -53.16 19.61
N GLU A 198 -3.21 -53.31 18.30
CA GLU A 198 -3.83 -54.48 17.67
C GLU A 198 -3.06 -55.77 17.98
N LYS A 199 -1.72 -55.71 18.08
CA LYS A 199 -0.88 -56.85 18.50
C LYS A 199 -1.02 -57.22 19.99
N LYS A 200 -1.41 -56.28 20.85
CA LYS A 200 -1.68 -56.55 22.28
C LYS A 200 -3.08 -57.14 22.46
N GLU A 201 -4.08 -56.58 21.78
CA GLU A 201 -5.46 -57.09 21.78
C GLU A 201 -5.53 -58.55 21.27
N TYR A 202 -4.77 -58.87 20.22
CA TYR A 202 -4.65 -60.25 19.71
C TYR A 202 -3.90 -61.22 20.65
N LYS A 203 -3.08 -60.71 21.58
CA LYS A 203 -2.43 -61.53 22.62
C LYS A 203 -3.35 -61.73 23.82
N ASP A 204 -4.15 -60.74 24.17
CA ASP A 204 -5.11 -60.81 25.28
C ASP A 204 -6.31 -61.71 24.93
N GLU A 205 -6.81 -61.69 23.68
CA GLU A 205 -7.81 -62.66 23.19
C GLU A 205 -7.30 -64.11 23.23
N LYS A 206 -6.01 -64.33 22.94
CA LYS A 206 -5.40 -65.67 23.01
C LYS A 206 -5.17 -66.18 24.43
N HIS A 207 -4.98 -65.30 25.41
CA HIS A 207 -4.82 -65.70 26.81
C HIS A 207 -6.17 -66.05 27.45
N SER A 208 -7.23 -65.30 27.12
CA SER A 208 -8.60 -65.60 27.59
C SER A 208 -9.17 -66.91 27.02
N ASN A 209 -8.83 -67.26 25.78
CA ASN A 209 -9.25 -68.53 25.15
C ASN A 209 -8.44 -69.76 25.60
N LYS A 210 -7.33 -69.58 26.32
CA LYS A 210 -6.49 -70.68 26.80
C LYS A 210 -6.88 -71.12 28.22
N GLU A 211 -7.33 -70.20 29.06
CA GLU A 211 -7.83 -70.52 30.42
C GLU A 211 -9.20 -71.24 30.41
N SER A 212 -9.95 -71.18 29.31
CA SER A 212 -11.25 -71.86 29.16
C SER A 212 -11.15 -73.26 28.52
N GLY A 213 -9.96 -73.71 28.13
CA GLY A 213 -9.73 -74.98 27.41
C GLY A 213 -8.95 -76.06 28.18
N GLU A 214 -8.41 -75.77 29.36
CA GLU A 214 -7.62 -76.73 30.16
C GLU A 214 -8.43 -77.48 31.24
N GLU A 215 -9.75 -77.25 31.35
CA GLU A 215 -10.62 -77.96 32.32
C GLU A 215 -11.37 -79.19 31.75
N SER A 216 -11.14 -79.59 30.50
CA SER A 216 -11.96 -80.63 29.84
C SER A 216 -11.18 -81.61 28.97
N GLY A 217 -10.19 -82.33 29.52
CA GLY A 217 -9.51 -83.36 28.73
C GLY A 217 -8.36 -84.15 29.37
N GLU A 218 -8.47 -84.60 30.62
CA GLU A 218 -7.61 -85.70 31.15
C GLU A 218 -8.47 -86.74 31.87
N GLU A 219 -9.22 -87.54 31.11
CA GLU A 219 -9.76 -88.83 31.56
C GLU A 219 -10.21 -89.65 30.33
N SER A 220 -9.32 -90.48 29.76
CA SER A 220 -9.64 -91.81 29.18
C SER A 220 -8.52 -92.41 28.29
N GLY A 221 -8.09 -93.63 28.62
CA GLY A 221 -7.52 -94.65 27.71
C GLY A 221 -6.01 -94.57 27.49
N GLU A 222 -5.14 -95.44 28.04
CA GLU A 222 -5.19 -96.91 28.17
C GLU A 222 -5.13 -97.66 26.83
N GLU A 223 -4.24 -98.67 26.82
CA GLU A 223 -4.14 -99.84 25.93
C GLU A 223 -3.06 -99.85 24.82
N ASP A 224 -2.17 -100.84 25.01
CA ASP A 224 -1.26 -101.61 24.13
C ASP A 224 0.08 -101.02 23.63
#